data_AF-C5L2I4-F1
#
_entry.id   AF-C5L2I4-F1
#
_cell.length_a   1.000
_cell.length_b   1.000
_cell.length_c   1.000
_cell.angle_alpha   90.00
_cell.angle_beta   90.00
_cell.angle_gamma   90.00
#
_symmetry.space_group_name_H-M   'P 1'
#
loop_
_entity.id
_entity.type
_entity.pdbx_description
1 polymer ?
#
loop_
_entity_poly.entity_id
_entity_poly.type
_entity_poly.pdbx_seq_one_letter_code
_entity_poly.pdbx_strand_id
1 'polypeptide(L)'
;MDGCGREMRDLVEHCYVCRILHAKRDWAQLPSVGHCDAFLAQMPTYYKTAIDFYAVGDKWKVMSACCLYSKHISLFRVANESASEALRVLRLLKLRTGSVRVVVCDRAAYFRTEENFISKVGSEINAKVHLISSRAPWELGSEKLHGIASDRLRVMLRHVGGRWPSNPDEQDELLEEVMLLLNTRPLGQFYVSEQGADIITPDTLHWGRTRSRGCIEVVRESSNGHESLCPNRVRAVRSCFMQWLWRDLKDRSLIAVGQKCRSRARDGNARGSYRPGDCVLVHIGGGRKLSMSFRMGHIIECLSGRRVRVRLVNGLVTTENLYNIVMLYPYAGNELGTAVVSREGMYIDVKKDSEWRAARVTYDPCDRTDKLWIWFLDGNNDTPIMVRLDSIEWRLSSDTCGTPQGGRDGAAIGQRISVAYIVLRKRQWFSGVIVRSRSPNIVTIAFDNGYVDEIDLSTTEYKLNTRS
;
A
#
# COMPACT_ATOMS: atom_id res chain seq x y z
N MET A 1 37.28 -8.30 32.95
CA MET A 1 36.67 -9.34 32.08
C MET A 1 35.39 -8.81 31.40
N ASP A 2 35.31 -7.51 31.08
CA ASP A 2 34.05 -6.84 30.67
C ASP A 2 33.92 -6.57 29.16
N GLY A 3 34.86 -7.08 28.35
CA GLY A 3 34.90 -6.91 26.88
C GLY A 3 34.24 -8.04 26.09
N CYS A 4 34.43 -9.29 26.53
CA CYS A 4 33.98 -10.49 25.80
C CYS A 4 32.45 -10.54 25.60
N GLY A 5 31.68 -10.03 26.57
CA GLY A 5 30.22 -9.96 26.46
C GLY A 5 29.71 -8.90 25.47
N ARG A 6 30.48 -7.86 25.14
CA ARG A 6 30.11 -6.89 24.08
C ARG A 6 30.44 -7.47 22.71
N GLU A 7 31.64 -7.98 22.53
CA GLU A 7 32.08 -8.59 21.27
C GLU A 7 31.19 -9.76 20.84
N MET A 8 30.74 -10.59 21.79
CA MET A 8 29.85 -11.71 21.49
C MET A 8 28.42 -11.25 21.18
N ARG A 9 27.96 -10.15 21.78
CA ARG A 9 26.68 -9.52 21.40
C ARG A 9 26.77 -8.93 20.01
N ASP A 10 27.87 -8.25 19.69
CA ASP A 10 28.11 -7.69 18.35
C ASP A 10 28.18 -8.79 17.29
N LEU A 11 28.85 -9.91 17.58
CA LEU A 11 28.89 -11.07 16.69
C LEU A 11 27.49 -11.64 16.43
N VAL A 12 26.69 -11.82 17.48
CA VAL A 12 25.31 -12.33 17.35
C VAL A 12 24.42 -11.33 16.63
N GLU A 13 24.59 -10.03 16.87
CA GLU A 13 23.86 -8.95 16.23
C GLU A 13 24.22 -8.81 14.74
N HIS A 14 25.46 -9.13 14.34
CA HIS A 14 25.88 -9.11 12.94
C HIS A 14 25.75 -10.48 12.25
N CYS A 15 25.48 -11.55 12.99
CA CYS A 15 25.29 -12.87 12.41
C CYS A 15 23.96 -12.93 11.65
N TYR A 16 24.05 -12.99 10.32
CA TYR A 16 22.91 -13.09 9.42
C TYR A 16 21.96 -14.26 9.76
N VAL A 17 22.51 -15.43 10.09
CA VAL A 17 21.71 -16.63 10.44
C VAL A 17 20.90 -16.37 11.70
N CYS A 18 21.52 -15.83 12.75
CA CYS A 18 20.84 -15.46 13.99
C CYS A 18 19.75 -14.42 13.71
N ARG A 19 20.03 -13.41 12.89
CA ARG A 19 19.05 -12.37 12.54
C ARG A 19 17.85 -12.92 11.78
N ILE A 20 18.03 -13.91 10.90
CA ILE A 20 16.90 -14.57 10.25
C ILE A 20 16.09 -15.40 11.24
N LEU A 21 16.76 -16.21 12.07
CA LEU A 21 16.08 -17.09 13.04
C LEU A 21 15.27 -16.28 14.06
N HIS A 22 15.77 -15.10 14.45
CA HIS A 22 15.09 -14.18 15.35
C HIS A 22 14.16 -13.18 14.65
N ALA A 23 14.13 -13.14 13.31
CA ALA A 23 13.26 -12.24 12.57
C ALA A 23 11.79 -12.60 12.82
N LYS A 24 10.97 -11.56 13.05
CA LYS A 24 9.53 -11.68 13.23
C LYS A 24 8.85 -10.55 12.47
N ARG A 25 7.70 -10.84 11.86
CA ARG A 25 6.83 -9.80 11.28
C ARG A 25 6.35 -8.89 12.41
N ASP A 26 6.41 -7.58 12.19
CA ASP A 26 6.02 -6.62 13.20
C ASP A 26 5.69 -5.25 12.62
N TRP A 27 4.91 -4.46 13.36
CA TRP A 27 4.65 -3.07 13.04
C TRP A 27 5.81 -2.20 13.52
N ALA A 28 6.84 -2.09 12.68
CA ALA A 28 7.98 -1.19 12.94
C ALA A 28 7.57 0.28 13.03
N GLN A 29 6.46 0.64 12.39
CA GLN A 29 5.81 1.93 12.49
C GLN A 29 4.31 1.71 12.71
N LEU A 30 3.68 2.66 13.41
CA LEU A 30 2.22 2.73 13.47
C LEU A 30 1.69 2.66 12.03
N PRO A 31 0.71 1.78 11.73
CA PRO A 31 0.04 1.81 10.45
C PRO A 31 -0.63 3.19 10.32
N SER A 32 -0.02 4.10 9.57
CA SER A 32 -0.54 5.44 9.28
C SER A 32 -1.76 5.36 8.37
N VAL A 33 -2.98 5.40 8.92
CA VAL A 33 -4.21 5.27 8.10
C VAL A 33 -4.08 6.24 6.94
N GLY A 34 -4.06 5.71 5.71
CA GLY A 34 -3.63 6.47 4.54
C GLY A 34 -4.47 7.72 4.39
N HIS A 35 -3.85 8.84 4.02
CA HIS A 35 -4.53 10.10 3.71
C HIS A 35 -5.65 9.94 2.65
N CYS A 36 -5.67 8.82 1.91
CA CYS A 36 -6.66 8.48 0.91
C CYS A 36 -8.07 8.20 1.46
N ASP A 37 -8.24 7.82 2.74
CA ASP A 37 -9.55 7.40 3.24
C ASP A 37 -10.53 8.57 3.41
N ALA A 38 -10.02 9.78 3.70
CA ALA A 38 -10.84 10.99 3.72
C ALA A 38 -11.35 11.38 2.33
N PHE A 39 -10.53 11.18 1.30
CA PHE A 39 -10.94 11.35 -0.09
C PHE A 39 -12.03 10.34 -0.48
N LEU A 40 -11.93 9.08 -0.02
CA LEU A 40 -12.95 8.07 -0.31
C LEU A 40 -14.33 8.43 0.27
N ALA A 41 -14.41 9.25 1.32
CA ALA A 41 -15.67 9.73 1.85
C ALA A 41 -16.43 10.67 0.91
N GLN A 42 -15.68 11.41 0.09
CA GLN A 42 -16.23 12.31 -0.92
C GLN A 42 -16.60 11.57 -2.21
N MET A 43 -16.15 10.32 -2.35
CA MET A 43 -16.43 9.50 -3.51
C MET A 43 -17.74 8.71 -3.36
N PRO A 44 -18.36 8.27 -4.46
CA PRO A 44 -19.46 7.33 -4.41
C PRO A 44 -19.05 6.04 -3.68
N THR A 45 -19.97 5.42 -2.94
CA THR A 45 -19.73 4.08 -2.37
C THR A 45 -19.39 3.10 -3.45
N TYR A 46 -18.50 2.13 -3.17
CA TYR A 46 -17.91 1.21 -4.14
C TYR A 46 -16.97 1.86 -5.16
N TYR A 47 -16.59 3.14 -5.00
CA TYR A 47 -15.50 3.73 -5.79
C TYR A 47 -14.22 2.91 -5.69
N LYS A 48 -13.86 2.51 -4.46
CA LYS A 48 -12.77 1.59 -4.16
C LYS A 48 -13.32 0.34 -3.48
N THR A 49 -13.17 -0.80 -4.12
CA THR A 49 -13.81 -2.06 -3.73
C THR A 49 -12.76 -3.14 -3.53
N ALA A 50 -12.73 -3.76 -2.36
CA ALA A 50 -11.99 -4.99 -2.14
C ALA A 50 -12.81 -6.18 -2.63
N ILE A 51 -12.22 -7.04 -3.43
CA ILE A 51 -12.82 -8.31 -3.85
C ILE A 51 -11.99 -9.48 -3.35
N ASP A 52 -12.67 -10.57 -3.05
CA ASP A 52 -12.03 -11.80 -2.60
C ASP A 52 -12.96 -13.00 -2.76
N PHE A 53 -12.39 -14.18 -2.98
CA PHE A 53 -13.12 -15.44 -2.98
C PHE A 53 -13.17 -16.01 -1.56
N TYR A 54 -14.39 -16.20 -1.08
CA TYR A 54 -14.71 -16.66 0.26
C TYR A 54 -15.24 -18.09 0.18
N ALA A 55 -14.58 -19.01 0.88
CA ALA A 55 -15.01 -20.40 0.95
C ALA A 55 -16.11 -20.59 2.00
N VAL A 56 -17.21 -21.24 1.59
CA VAL A 56 -18.30 -21.62 2.48
C VAL A 56 -18.35 -23.15 2.57
N GLY A 57 -17.67 -23.66 3.60
CA GLY A 57 -17.40 -25.10 3.70
C GLY A 57 -16.45 -25.58 2.60
N ASP A 58 -16.44 -26.90 2.38
CA ASP A 58 -15.41 -27.52 1.54
C ASP A 58 -15.69 -27.42 0.03
N LYS A 59 -16.96 -27.24 -0.36
CA LYS A 59 -17.39 -27.33 -1.76
C LYS A 59 -17.82 -26.01 -2.38
N TRP A 60 -18.30 -25.07 -1.56
CA TRP A 60 -18.95 -23.86 -2.09
C TRP A 60 -18.04 -22.65 -1.96
N LYS A 61 -18.05 -21.84 -3.01
CA LYS A 61 -17.30 -20.60 -3.09
C LYS A 61 -18.25 -19.47 -3.38
N VAL A 62 -18.01 -18.34 -2.72
CA VAL A 62 -18.77 -17.11 -2.86
C VAL A 62 -17.76 -16.01 -3.13
N MET A 63 -18.06 -15.13 -4.06
CA MET A 63 -17.25 -13.93 -4.23
C MET A 63 -17.80 -12.81 -3.37
N SER A 64 -16.92 -12.20 -2.59
CA SER A 64 -17.22 -11.02 -1.81
C SER A 64 -16.73 -9.76 -2.52
N ALA A 65 -17.51 -8.68 -2.42
CA ALA A 65 -17.13 -7.35 -2.84
C ALA A 65 -17.48 -6.35 -1.73
N CYS A 66 -16.45 -5.78 -1.10
CA CYS A 66 -16.58 -4.88 0.03
C CYS A 66 -16.18 -3.46 -0.37
N CYS A 67 -17.06 -2.49 -0.14
CA CYS A 67 -16.72 -1.09 -0.25
C CYS A 67 -15.71 -0.71 0.84
N LEU A 68 -14.52 -0.26 0.46
CA LEU A 68 -13.47 0.05 1.45
C LEU A 68 -13.82 1.24 2.35
N TYR A 69 -14.71 2.11 1.89
CA TYR A 69 -15.21 3.25 2.66
C TYR A 69 -16.35 2.87 3.61
N SER A 70 -17.52 2.50 3.08
CA SER A 70 -18.71 2.23 3.90
C SER A 70 -18.69 0.88 4.61
N LYS A 71 -17.74 -0.01 4.27
CA LYS A 71 -17.70 -1.42 4.69
C LYS A 71 -18.95 -2.22 4.30
N HIS A 72 -19.79 -1.67 3.43
CA HIS A 72 -20.91 -2.38 2.83
C HIS A 72 -20.37 -3.52 1.98
N ILE A 73 -20.88 -4.73 2.19
CA ILE A 73 -20.45 -5.94 1.52
C ILE A 73 -21.56 -6.48 0.61
N SER A 74 -21.15 -6.95 -0.55
CA SER A 74 -21.98 -7.75 -1.46
C SER A 74 -21.36 -9.13 -1.62
N LEU A 75 -22.20 -10.16 -1.54
CA LEU A 75 -21.84 -11.55 -1.71
C LEU A 75 -22.51 -12.07 -2.97
N PHE A 76 -21.76 -12.81 -3.77
CA PHE A 76 -22.22 -13.33 -5.05
C PHE A 76 -21.87 -14.80 -5.14
N ARG A 77 -22.85 -15.61 -5.50
CA ARG A 77 -22.61 -17.00 -5.89
C ARG A 77 -21.71 -17.06 -7.12
N VAL A 78 -20.73 -17.96 -7.08
CA VAL A 78 -19.79 -18.21 -8.17
C VAL A 78 -19.65 -19.71 -8.39
N ALA A 79 -19.43 -20.10 -9.64
CA ALA A 79 -19.21 -21.50 -9.97
C ALA A 79 -17.82 -22.00 -9.57
N ASN A 80 -16.80 -21.13 -9.72
CA ASN A 80 -15.41 -21.45 -9.43
C ASN A 80 -14.57 -20.20 -9.12
N GLU A 81 -13.34 -20.40 -8.63
CA GLU A 81 -12.36 -19.34 -8.41
C GLU A 81 -11.64 -19.02 -9.73
N SER A 82 -12.27 -18.20 -10.57
CA SER A 82 -11.73 -17.82 -11.87
C SER A 82 -11.81 -16.31 -12.13
N ALA A 83 -10.92 -15.83 -13.01
CA ALA A 83 -10.92 -14.43 -13.45
C ALA A 83 -12.22 -14.05 -14.18
N SER A 84 -12.81 -14.99 -14.93
CA SER A 84 -14.08 -14.79 -15.65
C SER A 84 -15.25 -14.62 -14.69
N GLU A 85 -15.34 -15.45 -13.65
CA GLU A 85 -16.38 -15.31 -12.63
C GLU A 85 -16.21 -14.00 -11.86
N ALA A 86 -14.96 -13.63 -11.55
CA ALA A 86 -14.68 -12.36 -10.90
C ALA A 86 -15.11 -11.15 -11.74
N LEU A 87 -14.84 -11.19 -13.04
CA LEU A 87 -15.24 -10.14 -13.98
C LEU A 87 -16.76 -10.07 -14.11
N ARG A 88 -17.46 -11.22 -14.21
CA ARG A 88 -18.93 -11.29 -14.22
C ARG A 88 -19.52 -10.61 -12.98
N VAL A 89 -19.00 -10.93 -11.80
CA VAL A 89 -19.43 -10.33 -10.53
C VAL A 89 -19.15 -8.82 -10.49
N LEU A 90 -17.99 -8.36 -10.97
CA LEU A 90 -17.68 -6.93 -11.05
C LEU A 90 -18.63 -6.17 -11.99
N ARG A 91 -19.01 -6.76 -13.14
CA ARG A 91 -20.03 -6.18 -14.03
C ARG A 91 -21.37 -6.03 -13.30
N LEU A 92 -21.82 -7.08 -12.63
CA LEU A 92 -23.06 -7.05 -11.84
C LEU A 92 -23.00 -6.01 -10.71
N LEU A 93 -21.89 -5.95 -9.99
CA LEU A 93 -21.69 -4.98 -8.93
C LEU A 93 -21.71 -3.55 -9.48
N LYS A 94 -21.06 -3.30 -10.62
CA LYS A 94 -21.08 -2.00 -11.28
C LYS A 94 -22.50 -1.61 -11.73
N LEU A 95 -23.30 -2.56 -12.19
CA LEU A 95 -24.72 -2.31 -12.50
C LEU A 95 -25.52 -1.96 -11.24
N ARG A 96 -25.26 -2.65 -10.11
CA ARG A 96 -25.94 -2.39 -8.83
C ARG A 96 -25.54 -1.06 -8.17
N THR A 97 -24.30 -0.61 -8.37
CA THR A 97 -23.71 0.50 -7.57
C THR A 97 -23.26 1.71 -8.38
N GLY A 98 -23.01 1.56 -9.69
CA GLY A 98 -22.60 2.62 -10.63
C GLY A 98 -21.13 3.06 -10.58
N SER A 99 -20.38 2.71 -9.53
CA SER A 99 -19.21 3.49 -9.11
C SER A 99 -17.88 2.75 -9.08
N VAL A 100 -17.83 1.46 -9.39
CA VAL A 100 -16.57 0.68 -9.33
C VAL A 100 -15.50 1.32 -10.22
N ARG A 101 -14.44 1.86 -9.60
CA ARG A 101 -13.31 2.53 -10.29
C ARG A 101 -11.94 2.00 -9.89
N VAL A 102 -11.82 1.50 -8.66
CA VAL A 102 -10.59 0.88 -8.16
C VAL A 102 -10.94 -0.44 -7.51
N VAL A 103 -10.48 -1.54 -8.10
CA VAL A 103 -10.63 -2.89 -7.57
C VAL A 103 -9.36 -3.23 -6.81
N VAL A 104 -9.49 -3.65 -5.56
CA VAL A 104 -8.39 -4.09 -4.70
C VAL A 104 -8.55 -5.58 -4.48
N CYS A 105 -7.51 -6.36 -4.76
CA CYS A 105 -7.54 -7.81 -4.59
C CYS A 105 -6.17 -8.33 -4.15
N ASP A 106 -6.15 -9.59 -3.70
CA ASP A 106 -4.93 -10.30 -3.40
C ASP A 106 -4.13 -10.64 -4.67
N ARG A 107 -3.04 -11.40 -4.49
CA ARG A 107 -2.16 -11.80 -5.58
C ARG A 107 -2.43 -13.22 -6.07
N ALA A 108 -3.66 -13.72 -5.92
CA ALA A 108 -4.04 -15.01 -6.48
C ALA A 108 -3.75 -15.04 -8.00
N ALA A 109 -3.43 -16.23 -8.51
CA ALA A 109 -2.97 -16.40 -9.89
C ALA A 109 -3.96 -15.82 -10.92
N TYR A 110 -5.27 -15.97 -10.67
CA TYR A 110 -6.33 -15.44 -11.52
C TYR A 110 -6.45 -13.90 -11.48
N PHE A 111 -6.08 -13.24 -10.38
CA PHE A 111 -6.11 -11.76 -10.30
C PHE A 111 -4.84 -11.09 -10.81
N ARG A 112 -3.68 -11.75 -10.65
CA ARG A 112 -2.39 -11.16 -11.03
C ARG A 112 -2.15 -11.11 -12.53
N THR A 113 -2.91 -11.88 -13.31
CA THR A 113 -2.66 -12.04 -14.75
C THR A 113 -3.14 -10.82 -15.51
N GLU A 114 -2.20 -10.10 -16.13
CA GLU A 114 -2.45 -8.80 -16.75
C GLU A 114 -3.43 -8.87 -17.93
N GLU A 115 -3.16 -9.78 -18.87
CA GLU A 115 -3.96 -9.98 -20.08
C GLU A 115 -5.40 -10.45 -19.79
N ASN A 116 -5.59 -11.19 -18.70
CA ASN A 116 -6.86 -11.85 -18.40
C ASN A 116 -7.76 -11.06 -17.46
N PHE A 117 -7.22 -10.53 -16.36
CA PHE A 117 -8.04 -9.88 -15.34
C PHE A 117 -7.83 -8.37 -15.35
N ILE A 118 -6.59 -7.91 -15.25
CA ILE A 118 -6.27 -6.48 -15.10
C ILE A 118 -6.73 -5.69 -16.34
N SER A 119 -6.35 -6.15 -17.53
CA SER A 119 -6.71 -5.52 -18.80
C SER A 119 -8.23 -5.51 -19.01
N LYS A 120 -8.92 -6.64 -18.77
CA LYS A 120 -10.38 -6.74 -18.92
C LYS A 120 -11.15 -5.88 -17.94
N VAL A 121 -10.70 -5.77 -16.68
CA VAL A 121 -11.28 -4.84 -15.73
C VAL A 121 -11.09 -3.39 -16.20
N GLY A 122 -9.93 -3.08 -16.79
CA GLY A 122 -9.66 -1.79 -17.42
C GLY A 122 -10.62 -1.49 -18.59
N SER A 123 -10.74 -2.40 -19.55
CA SER A 123 -11.52 -2.17 -20.78
C SER A 123 -13.03 -2.23 -20.57
N GLU A 124 -13.53 -3.16 -19.76
CA GLU A 124 -14.98 -3.41 -19.64
C GLU A 124 -15.62 -2.69 -18.44
N ILE A 125 -14.90 -2.64 -17.31
CA ILE A 125 -15.39 -1.99 -16.09
C ILE A 125 -14.91 -0.54 -16.02
N ASN A 126 -13.94 -0.13 -16.85
CA ASN A 126 -13.29 1.18 -16.74
C ASN A 126 -12.78 1.42 -15.30
N ALA A 127 -12.08 0.43 -14.76
CA ALA A 127 -11.56 0.42 -13.41
C ALA A 127 -10.09 0.00 -13.37
N LYS A 128 -9.36 0.48 -12.38
CA LYS A 128 -7.96 0.10 -12.13
C LYS A 128 -7.90 -1.04 -11.13
N VAL A 129 -7.03 -2.02 -11.37
CA VAL A 129 -6.77 -3.10 -10.41
C VAL A 129 -5.54 -2.75 -9.57
N HIS A 130 -5.69 -2.80 -8.26
CA HIS A 130 -4.63 -2.61 -7.29
C HIS A 130 -4.42 -3.90 -6.50
N LEU A 131 -3.34 -4.61 -6.83
CA LEU A 131 -2.93 -5.79 -6.07
C LEU A 131 -2.37 -5.37 -4.70
N ILE A 132 -2.76 -6.09 -3.65
CA ILE A 132 -2.19 -5.89 -2.32
C ILE A 132 -0.77 -6.46 -2.22
N SER A 133 -0.07 -6.05 -1.18
CA SER A 133 1.26 -6.59 -0.87
C SER A 133 1.17 -8.10 -0.63
N SER A 134 2.22 -8.84 -0.98
CA SER A 134 2.23 -10.29 -0.79
C SER A 134 1.98 -10.63 0.68
N ARG A 135 1.12 -11.63 0.96
CA ARG A 135 0.87 -12.13 2.32
C ARG A 135 0.46 -11.03 3.33
N ALA A 136 -0.21 -9.98 2.84
CA ALA A 136 -0.68 -8.87 3.65
C ALA A 136 -2.22 -8.73 3.60
N PRO A 137 -2.97 -9.76 4.01
CA PRO A 137 -4.40 -9.80 3.78
C PRO A 137 -5.19 -8.73 4.56
N TRP A 138 -4.61 -8.19 5.64
CA TRP A 138 -5.15 -7.03 6.36
C TRP A 138 -5.29 -5.77 5.49
N GLU A 139 -4.62 -5.70 4.33
CA GLU A 139 -4.78 -4.59 3.39
C GLU A 139 -6.13 -4.60 2.64
N LEU A 140 -6.81 -5.76 2.54
CA LEU A 140 -8.14 -5.88 1.93
C LEU A 140 -9.25 -5.46 2.89
N GLY A 141 -9.11 -5.78 4.18
CA GLY A 141 -10.12 -5.51 5.20
C GLY A 141 -11.42 -6.31 5.08
N SER A 142 -11.52 -7.24 4.12
CA SER A 142 -12.66 -8.16 3.91
C SER A 142 -12.62 -9.38 4.83
N GLU A 143 -11.44 -9.86 5.24
CA GLU A 143 -11.29 -11.11 6.03
C GLU A 143 -12.12 -11.13 7.31
N LYS A 144 -12.16 -10.02 8.05
CA LYS A 144 -12.97 -9.93 9.27
C LYS A 144 -14.47 -10.08 8.97
N LEU A 145 -14.92 -9.58 7.83
CA LEU A 145 -16.31 -9.72 7.40
C LEU A 145 -16.60 -11.16 6.97
N HIS A 146 -15.64 -11.87 6.35
CA HIS A 146 -15.79 -13.29 6.04
C HIS A 146 -15.96 -14.14 7.29
N GLY A 147 -15.16 -13.92 8.33
CA GLY A 147 -15.32 -14.63 9.60
C GLY A 147 -16.71 -14.43 10.20
N ILE A 148 -17.21 -13.19 10.20
CA ILE A 148 -18.57 -12.90 10.68
C ILE A 148 -19.62 -13.56 9.78
N ALA A 149 -19.43 -13.52 8.45
CA ALA A 149 -20.33 -14.19 7.51
C ALA A 149 -20.38 -15.70 7.77
N SER A 150 -19.23 -16.35 8.00
CA SER A 150 -19.16 -17.78 8.35
C SER A 150 -19.92 -18.09 9.63
N ASP A 151 -19.76 -17.27 10.66
CA ASP A 151 -20.45 -17.45 11.93
C ASP A 151 -21.97 -17.32 11.78
N ARG A 152 -22.43 -16.34 10.99
CA ARG A 152 -23.86 -16.16 10.71
C ARG A 152 -24.43 -17.30 9.88
N LEU A 153 -23.74 -17.71 8.82
CA LEU A 153 -24.12 -18.87 8.02
C LEU A 153 -24.23 -20.14 8.86
N ARG A 154 -23.30 -20.37 9.79
CA ARG A 154 -23.35 -21.53 10.71
C ARG A 154 -24.61 -21.53 11.58
N VAL A 155 -25.05 -20.37 12.05
CA VAL A 155 -26.28 -20.23 12.84
C VAL A 155 -27.51 -20.45 11.96
N MET A 156 -27.56 -19.77 10.81
CA MET A 156 -28.70 -19.83 9.89
C MET A 156 -28.91 -21.24 9.35
N LEU A 157 -27.84 -21.96 9.00
CA LEU A 157 -27.92 -23.32 8.47
C LEU A 157 -27.99 -24.41 9.56
N ARG A 158 -28.03 -24.06 10.84
CA ARG A 158 -28.03 -25.04 11.94
C ARG A 158 -29.21 -26.01 11.85
N HIS A 159 -30.39 -25.49 11.49
CA HIS A 159 -31.62 -26.28 11.40
C HIS A 159 -31.60 -27.32 10.27
N VAL A 160 -30.76 -27.14 9.25
CA VAL A 160 -30.54 -28.09 8.14
C VAL A 160 -29.25 -28.92 8.30
N GLY A 161 -28.64 -28.90 9.49
CA GLY A 161 -27.38 -29.61 9.77
C GLY A 161 -26.17 -29.01 9.04
N GLY A 162 -26.19 -27.71 8.75
CA GLY A 162 -25.10 -27.01 8.05
C GLY A 162 -25.06 -27.25 6.55
N ARG A 163 -26.09 -27.88 5.97
CA ARG A 163 -26.15 -28.14 4.52
C ARG A 163 -26.41 -26.86 3.75
N TRP A 164 -25.59 -26.62 2.73
CA TRP A 164 -25.81 -25.54 1.77
C TRP A 164 -27.05 -25.86 0.92
N PRO A 165 -27.94 -24.88 0.62
CA PRO A 165 -29.12 -25.11 -0.19
C PRO A 165 -28.75 -25.67 -1.58
N SER A 166 -29.55 -26.58 -2.13
CA SER A 166 -29.30 -27.14 -3.47
C SER A 166 -29.93 -26.29 -4.57
N ASN A 167 -31.04 -25.63 -4.27
CA ASN A 167 -31.74 -24.73 -5.19
C ASN A 167 -30.97 -23.39 -5.33
N PRO A 168 -30.61 -22.94 -6.55
CA PRO A 168 -29.96 -21.66 -6.77
C PRO A 168 -30.69 -20.45 -6.16
N ASP A 169 -32.03 -20.45 -6.20
CA ASP A 169 -32.81 -19.32 -5.69
C ASP A 169 -32.70 -19.23 -4.15
N GLU A 170 -32.79 -20.36 -3.46
CA GLU A 170 -32.57 -20.44 -2.00
C GLU A 170 -31.14 -20.04 -1.61
N GLN A 171 -30.15 -20.35 -2.45
CA GLN A 171 -28.76 -19.93 -2.22
C GLN A 171 -28.65 -18.40 -2.33
N ASP A 172 -29.25 -17.80 -3.34
CA ASP A 172 -29.19 -16.36 -3.56
C ASP A 172 -29.99 -15.62 -2.46
N GLU A 173 -31.13 -16.15 -2.01
CA GLU A 173 -31.88 -15.64 -0.85
C GLU A 173 -31.08 -15.70 0.46
N LEU A 174 -30.41 -16.83 0.73
CA LEU A 174 -29.54 -16.99 1.89
C LEU A 174 -28.41 -15.96 1.90
N LEU A 175 -27.79 -15.71 0.73
CA LEU A 175 -26.74 -14.71 0.60
C LEU A 175 -27.29 -13.29 0.84
N GLU A 176 -28.47 -12.95 0.32
CA GLU A 176 -29.12 -11.66 0.57
C GLU A 176 -29.45 -11.46 2.05
N GLU A 177 -29.89 -12.50 2.75
CA GLU A 177 -30.15 -12.42 4.20
C GLU A 177 -28.85 -12.23 5.00
N VAL A 178 -27.78 -12.95 4.65
CA VAL A 178 -26.46 -12.73 5.27
C VAL A 178 -25.96 -11.31 5.00
N MET A 179 -26.11 -10.80 3.77
CA MET A 179 -25.75 -9.42 3.43
C MET A 179 -26.55 -8.40 4.25
N LEU A 180 -27.85 -8.63 4.43
CA LEU A 180 -28.70 -7.78 5.28
C LEU A 180 -28.14 -7.73 6.70
N LEU A 181 -27.83 -8.88 7.32
CA LEU A 181 -27.27 -8.94 8.67
C LEU A 181 -25.91 -8.25 8.79
N LEU A 182 -25.04 -8.40 7.80
CA LEU A 182 -23.72 -7.78 7.81
C LEU A 182 -23.80 -6.26 7.64
N ASN A 183 -24.67 -5.78 6.75
CA ASN A 183 -24.72 -4.37 6.39
C ASN A 183 -25.64 -3.52 7.28
N THR A 184 -26.53 -4.16 8.04
CA THR A 184 -27.35 -3.48 9.08
C THR A 184 -26.67 -3.48 10.45
N ARG A 185 -25.51 -4.13 10.58
CA ARG A 185 -24.76 -4.15 11.84
C ARG A 185 -24.30 -2.74 12.24
N PRO A 186 -24.53 -2.32 13.50
CA PRO A 186 -23.99 -1.08 14.03
C PRO A 186 -22.45 -1.07 13.97
N LEU A 187 -21.89 -0.01 13.38
CA LEU A 187 -20.47 0.33 13.52
C LEU A 187 -20.21 0.99 14.89
N GLY A 188 -21.27 1.53 15.50
CA GLY A 188 -21.47 1.88 16.91
C GLY A 188 -22.69 2.81 17.07
N GLN A 189 -22.96 3.30 18.27
CA GLN A 189 -24.09 4.21 18.58
C GLN A 189 -23.59 5.65 18.67
N PHE A 190 -24.04 6.56 17.80
CA PHE A 190 -23.51 7.93 17.80
C PHE A 190 -24.54 8.98 17.37
N TYR A 191 -24.42 10.19 17.91
CA TYR A 191 -25.32 11.30 17.64
C TYR A 191 -25.02 11.90 16.26
N VAL A 192 -25.93 11.70 15.30
CA VAL A 192 -25.81 12.23 13.92
C VAL A 192 -26.56 13.56 13.78
N SER A 193 -27.49 13.87 14.70
CA SER A 193 -28.23 15.13 14.75
C SER A 193 -28.48 15.60 16.19
N GLU A 194 -28.86 16.88 16.34
CA GLU A 194 -29.34 17.46 17.61
C GLU A 194 -30.62 16.78 18.13
N GLN A 195 -31.30 15.99 17.30
CA GLN A 195 -32.59 15.36 17.57
C GLN A 195 -32.48 13.93 18.12
N GLY A 196 -31.28 13.33 18.18
CA GLY A 196 -31.08 12.01 18.78
C GLY A 196 -29.90 11.20 18.23
N ALA A 197 -29.66 10.05 18.86
CA ALA A 197 -28.64 9.09 18.45
C ALA A 197 -29.12 8.25 17.26
N ASP A 198 -28.53 8.44 16.08
CA ASP A 198 -28.77 7.57 14.92
C ASP A 198 -27.71 6.45 14.91
N ILE A 199 -28.17 5.22 14.66
CA ILE A 199 -27.26 4.08 14.54
C ILE A 199 -26.59 4.11 13.15
N ILE A 200 -25.27 4.30 13.12
CA ILE A 200 -24.51 4.23 11.87
C ILE A 200 -24.22 2.77 11.53
N THR A 201 -24.64 2.36 10.34
CA THR A 201 -24.46 1.02 9.76
C THR A 201 -23.81 1.16 8.38
N PRO A 202 -23.24 0.08 7.81
CA PRO A 202 -22.82 0.09 6.42
C PRO A 202 -23.94 0.50 5.44
N ASP A 203 -25.19 0.11 5.72
CA ASP A 203 -26.37 0.53 4.96
C ASP A 203 -26.60 2.05 5.05
N THR A 204 -26.52 2.67 6.23
CA THR A 204 -26.70 4.14 6.33
C THR A 204 -25.59 4.90 5.62
N LEU A 205 -24.36 4.39 5.62
CA LEU A 205 -23.26 4.97 4.83
C LEU A 205 -23.46 4.77 3.32
N HIS A 206 -24.12 3.67 2.92
CA HIS A 206 -24.37 3.35 1.52
C HIS A 206 -25.57 4.11 0.94
N TRP A 207 -26.74 3.91 1.52
CA TRP A 207 -28.04 4.39 1.05
C TRP A 207 -28.59 5.58 1.85
N GLY A 208 -27.98 5.96 2.97
CA GLY A 208 -28.52 7.01 3.85
C GLY A 208 -29.65 6.52 4.77
N ARG A 209 -29.97 5.22 4.72
CA ARG A 209 -30.94 4.54 5.58
C ARG A 209 -30.51 3.10 5.83
N THR A 210 -30.95 2.52 6.95
CA THR A 210 -30.80 1.09 7.24
C THR A 210 -31.97 0.34 6.63
N ARG A 211 -31.73 -0.75 5.88
CA ARG A 211 -32.82 -1.62 5.42
C ARG A 211 -33.39 -2.41 6.61
N SER A 212 -34.70 -2.63 6.62
CA SER A 212 -35.41 -3.47 7.58
C SER A 212 -36.11 -4.63 6.86
N ARG A 213 -36.23 -5.77 7.55
CA ARG A 213 -37.08 -6.91 7.15
C ARG A 213 -37.70 -7.51 8.40
N GLY A 214 -39.04 -7.59 8.46
CA GLY A 214 -39.77 -8.22 9.56
C GLY A 214 -39.42 -7.63 10.93
N CYS A 215 -39.09 -8.50 11.89
CA CYS A 215 -38.73 -8.17 13.29
C CYS A 215 -37.40 -7.43 13.49
N ILE A 216 -36.67 -7.08 12.42
CA ILE A 216 -35.63 -6.05 12.46
C ILE A 216 -36.33 -4.68 12.38
N GLU A 217 -37.03 -4.32 13.47
CA GLU A 217 -37.56 -2.97 13.63
C GLU A 217 -36.40 -2.01 13.88
N VAL A 218 -36.17 -1.10 12.94
CA VAL A 218 -35.32 0.05 13.20
C VAL A 218 -36.11 0.94 14.16
N VAL A 219 -35.70 0.94 15.43
CA VAL A 219 -36.35 1.73 16.48
C VAL A 219 -36.45 3.20 16.05
N ARG A 220 -37.71 3.65 15.95
CA ARG A 220 -38.25 5.01 15.85
C ARG A 220 -38.03 5.79 14.56
N GLU A 221 -39.02 5.62 13.68
CA GLU A 221 -39.71 6.75 13.07
C GLU A 221 -40.26 7.68 14.18
N SER A 222 -39.59 8.81 14.40
CA SER A 222 -40.15 9.93 15.13
C SER A 222 -39.95 11.21 14.32
N SER A 223 -41.09 11.85 14.04
CA SER A 223 -41.28 13.21 13.53
C SER A 223 -40.95 13.51 12.06
N ASN A 224 -42.06 13.64 11.32
CA ASN A 224 -42.27 14.59 10.22
C ASN A 224 -41.53 14.31 8.91
N GLY A 225 -42.13 13.42 8.12
CA GLY A 225 -42.39 13.67 6.71
C GLY A 225 -41.19 14.09 5.85
N HIS A 226 -40.21 13.20 5.65
CA HIS A 226 -39.36 13.24 4.46
C HIS A 226 -38.95 11.82 4.05
N GLU A 227 -39.92 11.07 3.54
CA GLU A 227 -39.68 9.90 2.67
C GLU A 227 -39.14 10.30 1.28
N SER A 228 -38.90 11.59 1.03
CA SER A 228 -38.31 12.04 -0.24
C SER A 228 -36.79 11.81 -0.24
N LEU A 229 -36.35 10.83 -1.02
CA LEU A 229 -35.04 10.77 -1.71
C LEU A 229 -34.10 11.94 -1.39
N CYS A 230 -33.04 11.73 -0.62
CA CYS A 230 -32.11 12.82 -0.33
C CYS A 230 -30.64 12.36 -0.39
N PRO A 231 -29.95 12.57 -1.54
CA PRO A 231 -28.48 12.63 -1.59
C PRO A 231 -27.88 13.46 -0.44
N ASN A 232 -28.64 14.45 0.04
CA ASN A 232 -28.30 15.27 1.20
C ASN A 232 -28.22 14.48 2.52
N ARG A 233 -29.08 13.46 2.74
CA ARG A 233 -29.03 12.59 3.93
C ARG A 233 -27.81 11.68 3.88
N VAL A 234 -27.53 11.06 2.73
CA VAL A 234 -26.31 10.25 2.53
C VAL A 234 -25.07 11.12 2.80
N ARG A 235 -25.04 12.32 2.25
CA ARG A 235 -23.94 13.28 2.47
C ARG A 235 -23.83 13.67 3.94
N ALA A 236 -24.94 13.97 4.61
CA ALA A 236 -24.95 14.31 6.04
C ALA A 236 -24.42 13.17 6.91
N VAL A 237 -24.93 11.95 6.71
CA VAL A 237 -24.48 10.75 7.45
C VAL A 237 -22.98 10.50 7.23
N ARG A 238 -22.50 10.61 5.99
CA ARG A 238 -21.08 10.44 5.67
C ARG A 238 -20.20 11.54 6.26
N SER A 239 -20.65 12.79 6.22
CA SER A 239 -19.95 13.91 6.85
C SER A 239 -19.85 13.73 8.36
N CYS A 240 -20.95 13.38 9.04
CA CYS A 240 -20.94 13.09 10.48
C CYS A 240 -20.03 11.90 10.80
N PHE A 241 -20.09 10.83 10.00
CA PHE A 241 -19.19 9.69 10.13
C PHE A 241 -17.72 10.11 10.06
N MET A 242 -17.34 10.93 9.08
CA MET A 242 -15.96 11.37 8.91
C MET A 242 -15.47 12.32 10.00
N GLN A 243 -16.30 13.24 10.44
CA GLN A 243 -15.93 14.25 11.44
C GLN A 243 -15.73 13.64 12.83
N TRP A 244 -16.61 12.71 13.23
CA TRP A 244 -16.68 12.22 14.60
C TRP A 244 -16.23 10.77 14.71
N LEU A 245 -16.90 9.85 14.00
CA LEU A 245 -16.72 8.43 14.20
C LEU A 245 -15.40 7.90 13.61
N TRP A 246 -15.03 8.33 12.42
CA TRP A 246 -13.80 7.89 11.77
C TRP A 246 -12.58 8.29 12.58
N ARG A 247 -12.59 9.51 13.14
CA ARG A 247 -11.52 10.01 14.00
C ARG A 247 -11.40 9.16 15.27
N ASP A 248 -12.50 8.91 15.97
CA ASP A 248 -12.50 8.11 17.20
C ASP A 248 -12.07 6.64 16.93
N LEU A 249 -12.60 5.99 15.88
CA LEU A 249 -12.17 4.65 15.49
C LEU A 249 -10.68 4.59 15.12
N LYS A 250 -10.19 5.63 14.44
CA LYS A 250 -8.78 5.78 14.09
C LYS A 250 -7.93 5.93 15.36
N ASP A 251 -8.33 6.79 16.29
CA ASP A 251 -7.59 7.04 17.53
C ASP A 251 -7.54 5.77 18.40
N ARG A 252 -8.66 5.06 18.58
CA ARG A 252 -8.67 3.76 19.29
C ARG A 252 -7.76 2.72 18.62
N SER A 253 -7.79 2.64 17.30
CA SER A 253 -6.95 1.71 16.54
C SER A 253 -5.47 2.08 16.65
N LEU A 254 -5.14 3.37 16.56
CA LEU A 254 -3.78 3.87 16.71
C LEU A 254 -3.25 3.70 18.14
N ILE A 255 -4.09 3.82 19.17
CA ILE A 255 -3.71 3.53 20.55
C ILE A 255 -3.37 2.04 20.71
N ALA A 256 -4.26 1.14 20.24
CA ALA A 256 -4.06 -0.31 20.34
C ALA A 256 -2.81 -0.79 19.59
N VAL A 257 -2.51 -0.23 18.42
CA VAL A 257 -1.28 -0.55 17.69
C VAL A 257 -0.06 0.20 18.26
N GLY A 258 -0.25 1.42 18.73
CA GLY A 258 0.81 2.26 19.28
C GLY A 258 1.37 1.76 20.59
N GLN A 259 0.55 1.09 21.41
CA GLN A 259 1.05 0.36 22.58
C GLN A 259 2.01 -0.78 22.19
N LYS A 260 1.76 -1.45 21.06
CA LYS A 260 2.63 -2.51 20.52
C LYS A 260 3.92 -1.96 19.88
N CYS A 261 3.87 -0.79 19.25
CA CYS A 261 5.05 -0.14 18.68
C CYS A 261 5.95 0.50 19.76
N ARG A 262 5.36 1.10 20.82
CA ARG A 262 6.09 1.83 21.87
C ARG A 262 6.93 0.94 22.78
N SER A 263 6.53 -0.31 23.02
CA SER A 263 7.32 -1.24 23.83
C SER A 263 8.72 -1.48 23.25
N ARG A 264 8.88 -1.47 21.92
CA ARG A 264 10.17 -1.69 21.24
C ARG A 264 10.96 -0.43 20.87
N ALA A 265 10.30 0.73 20.78
CA ALA A 265 11.02 2.00 20.67
C ALA A 265 11.89 2.27 21.91
N ARG A 266 11.51 1.71 23.08
CA ARG A 266 12.34 1.69 24.30
C ARG A 266 13.52 0.71 24.24
N ASP A 267 13.44 -0.34 23.42
CA ASP A 267 14.50 -1.35 23.24
C ASP A 267 15.58 -0.91 22.21
N GLY A 268 15.75 0.39 21.98
CA GLY A 268 16.78 0.94 21.07
C GLY A 268 16.55 0.70 19.57
N ASN A 269 15.48 -0.01 19.19
CA ASN A 269 15.20 -0.43 17.82
C ASN A 269 14.12 0.43 17.15
N ALA A 270 14.11 1.75 17.41
CA ALA A 270 13.31 2.72 16.67
C ALA A 270 13.86 2.84 15.23
N ARG A 271 13.63 1.80 14.43
CA ARG A 271 14.15 1.64 13.08
C ARG A 271 13.62 2.79 12.23
N GLY A 272 14.55 3.56 11.69
CA GLY A 272 14.28 4.72 10.84
C GLY A 272 13.42 4.39 9.62
N SER A 273 12.96 5.44 8.95
CA SER A 273 12.29 5.34 7.66
C SER A 273 13.13 4.49 6.69
N TYR A 274 12.54 3.43 6.15
CA TYR A 274 13.13 2.62 5.08
C TYR A 274 13.46 3.49 3.85
N ARG A 275 14.59 3.21 3.20
CA ARG A 275 15.12 3.93 2.03
C ARG A 275 15.55 2.95 0.94
N PRO A 276 15.58 3.39 -0.33
CA PRO A 276 16.28 2.64 -1.38
C PRO A 276 17.73 2.34 -0.97
N GLY A 277 18.18 1.12 -1.25
CA GLY A 277 19.50 0.60 -0.87
C GLY A 277 19.53 -0.16 0.46
N ASP A 278 18.53 0.02 1.34
CA ASP A 278 18.50 -0.68 2.63
C ASP A 278 18.45 -2.20 2.45
N CYS A 279 19.30 -2.91 3.18
CA CYS A 279 19.30 -4.36 3.22
C CYS A 279 18.27 -4.84 4.24
N VAL A 280 17.35 -5.68 3.78
CA VAL A 280 16.19 -6.10 4.55
C VAL A 280 15.96 -7.60 4.46
N LEU A 281 15.28 -8.12 5.47
CA LEU A 281 14.69 -9.45 5.46
C LEU A 281 13.20 -9.34 5.12
N VAL A 282 12.80 -10.01 4.05
CA VAL A 282 11.41 -10.08 3.59
C VAL A 282 10.79 -11.40 4.02
N HIS A 283 9.61 -11.34 4.63
CA HIS A 283 8.84 -12.52 5.00
C HIS A 283 8.24 -13.21 3.77
N ILE A 284 8.75 -14.40 3.45
CA ILE A 284 8.29 -15.24 2.33
C ILE A 284 7.37 -16.38 2.82
N GLY A 285 7.21 -16.55 4.14
CA GLY A 285 6.41 -17.62 4.71
C GLY A 285 7.09 -18.99 4.54
N GLY A 286 6.91 -19.86 5.54
CA GLY A 286 7.48 -21.20 5.53
C GLY A 286 6.58 -22.16 4.75
N GLY A 287 7.05 -22.67 3.61
CA GLY A 287 6.38 -23.74 2.87
C GLY A 287 6.66 -25.14 3.44
N ARG A 288 7.68 -25.28 4.30
CA ARG A 288 8.09 -26.55 4.92
C ARG A 288 8.41 -26.36 6.40
N LYS A 289 8.25 -27.43 7.19
CA LYS A 289 8.69 -27.47 8.60
C LYS A 289 10.19 -27.10 8.65
N LEU A 290 10.56 -26.15 9.52
CA LEU A 290 11.93 -25.61 9.68
C LEU A 290 12.49 -24.77 8.51
N SER A 291 11.72 -24.46 7.46
CA SER A 291 12.22 -23.55 6.42
C SER A 291 12.36 -22.11 6.94
N MET A 292 13.44 -21.44 6.55
CA MET A 292 13.64 -20.02 6.82
C MET A 292 12.50 -19.21 6.21
N SER A 293 11.69 -18.58 7.07
CA SER A 293 10.50 -17.82 6.66
C SER A 293 10.82 -16.43 6.14
N PHE A 294 12.09 -16.00 6.25
CA PHE A 294 12.59 -14.74 5.75
C PHE A 294 13.70 -14.97 4.74
N ARG A 295 13.79 -14.09 3.75
CA ARG A 295 14.93 -14.03 2.82
C ARG A 295 15.46 -12.61 2.74
N MET A 296 16.75 -12.51 2.45
CA MET A 296 17.40 -11.24 2.19
C MET A 296 16.92 -10.62 0.87
N GLY A 297 16.86 -9.30 0.86
CA GLY A 297 16.73 -8.47 -0.33
C GLY A 297 17.12 -7.03 -0.02
N HIS A 298 17.04 -6.17 -1.02
CA HIS A 298 17.27 -4.74 -0.86
C HIS A 298 16.08 -3.94 -1.38
N ILE A 299 15.79 -2.84 -0.71
CA ILE A 299 14.74 -1.92 -1.14
C ILE A 299 15.23 -1.21 -2.41
N ILE A 300 14.46 -1.30 -3.48
CA ILE A 300 14.73 -0.56 -4.72
C ILE A 300 13.91 0.72 -4.81
N GLU A 301 12.74 0.77 -4.17
CA GLU A 301 11.86 1.93 -4.24
C GLU A 301 10.91 1.97 -3.04
N CYS A 302 10.67 3.17 -2.50
CA CYS A 302 9.63 3.41 -1.49
C CYS A 302 8.35 3.90 -2.18
N LEU A 303 7.42 2.98 -2.45
CA LEU A 303 6.16 3.28 -3.16
C LEU A 303 5.19 4.14 -2.33
N SER A 304 5.22 3.96 -1.01
CA SER A 304 4.43 4.73 -0.05
C SER A 304 5.03 4.59 1.34
N GLY A 305 4.50 5.33 2.33
CA GLY A 305 4.92 5.18 3.73
C GLY A 305 4.70 3.79 4.34
N ARG A 306 4.09 2.84 3.62
CA ARG A 306 3.81 1.47 4.11
C ARG A 306 4.19 0.35 3.14
N ARG A 307 4.52 0.70 1.89
CA ARG A 307 4.86 -0.29 0.85
C ARG A 307 6.17 0.10 0.21
N VAL A 308 7.00 -0.90 0.02
CA VAL A 308 8.27 -0.78 -0.68
C VAL A 308 8.34 -1.86 -1.75
N ARG A 309 9.14 -1.57 -2.76
CA ARG A 309 9.52 -2.55 -3.76
C ARG A 309 10.89 -3.09 -3.38
N VAL A 310 10.99 -4.41 -3.28
CA VAL A 310 12.21 -5.10 -2.84
C VAL A 310 12.67 -6.02 -3.95
N ARG A 311 13.97 -6.07 -4.19
CA ARG A 311 14.61 -7.10 -5.00
C ARG A 311 15.24 -8.12 -4.07
N LEU A 312 14.78 -9.36 -4.16
CA LEU A 312 15.35 -10.48 -3.42
C LEU A 312 16.69 -10.90 -4.04
N VAL A 313 17.52 -11.63 -3.27
CA VAL A 313 18.83 -12.14 -3.74
C VAL A 313 18.73 -12.99 -5.01
N ASN A 314 17.59 -13.66 -5.24
CA ASN A 314 17.34 -14.44 -6.44
C ASN A 314 16.87 -13.61 -7.65
N GLY A 315 16.96 -12.28 -7.58
CA GLY A 315 16.53 -11.36 -8.65
C GLY A 315 15.03 -11.06 -8.67
N LEU A 316 14.20 -11.79 -7.92
CA LEU A 316 12.76 -11.57 -7.90
C LEU A 316 12.42 -10.20 -7.30
N VAL A 317 11.68 -9.39 -8.05
CA VAL A 317 11.16 -8.11 -7.56
C VAL A 317 9.74 -8.31 -7.02
N THR A 318 9.52 -7.94 -5.77
CA THR A 318 8.19 -8.00 -5.13
C THR A 318 7.82 -6.66 -4.48
N THR A 319 6.51 -6.40 -4.40
CA THR A 319 5.98 -5.28 -3.62
C THR A 319 5.51 -5.81 -2.27
N GLU A 320 6.09 -5.27 -1.21
CA GLU A 320 5.90 -5.75 0.16
C GLU A 320 5.42 -4.63 1.08
N ASN A 321 4.61 -5.01 2.06
CA ASN A 321 4.22 -4.12 3.14
C ASN A 321 5.36 -4.09 4.17
N LEU A 322 5.61 -2.93 4.79
CA LEU A 322 6.64 -2.78 5.82
C LEU A 322 6.48 -3.76 6.99
N TYR A 323 5.26 -4.24 7.28
CA TYR A 323 5.02 -5.28 8.29
C TYR A 323 5.71 -6.62 7.97
N ASN A 324 5.92 -6.92 6.69
CA ASN A 324 6.63 -8.11 6.24
C ASN A 324 8.15 -7.91 6.17
N ILE A 325 8.64 -6.73 6.53
CA ILE A 325 10.03 -6.33 6.32
C ILE A 325 10.70 -6.08 7.66
N VAL A 326 11.89 -6.66 7.80
CA VAL A 326 12.75 -6.48 8.96
C VAL A 326 14.05 -5.89 8.47
N MET A 327 14.37 -4.66 8.88
CA MET A 327 15.69 -4.06 8.63
C MET A 327 16.80 -5.04 9.05
N LEU A 328 17.74 -5.30 8.14
CA LEU A 328 18.95 -6.05 8.42
C LEU A 328 20.09 -5.06 8.65
N TYR A 329 20.42 -4.29 7.61
CA TYR A 329 21.39 -3.21 7.66
C TYR A 329 20.81 -1.98 6.96
N PRO A 330 20.76 -0.81 7.63
CA PRO A 330 20.48 0.41 6.91
C PRO A 330 21.58 0.62 5.88
N TYR A 331 21.23 1.16 4.73
CA TYR A 331 22.21 1.65 3.78
C TYR A 331 23.01 2.75 4.49
N ALA A 332 24.27 2.47 4.78
CA ALA A 332 25.22 3.45 5.30
C ALA A 332 25.57 4.41 4.18
N GLY A 333 24.65 5.32 3.87
CA GLY A 333 24.89 6.40 2.92
C GLY A 333 25.96 7.31 3.51
N ASN A 334 27.22 6.98 3.28
CA ASN A 334 28.34 7.87 3.55
C ASN A 334 28.97 8.27 2.22
N GLU A 335 28.44 9.37 1.68
CA GLU A 335 29.11 10.48 1.01
C GLU A 335 28.10 11.13 0.05
N LEU A 336 27.83 12.43 0.28
CA LEU A 336 27.10 13.26 -0.66
C LEU A 336 27.77 13.12 -2.04
N GLY A 337 27.11 12.45 -2.98
CA GLY A 337 27.60 12.35 -4.36
C GLY A 337 27.32 11.01 -5.05
N THR A 338 27.05 9.92 -4.33
CA THR A 338 26.91 8.60 -4.96
C THR A 338 25.49 8.08 -4.91
N ALA A 339 24.76 8.26 -6.02
CA ALA A 339 23.54 7.48 -6.27
C ALA A 339 23.96 6.04 -6.60
N VAL A 340 23.75 5.11 -5.66
CA VAL A 340 23.81 3.66 -5.97
C VAL A 340 22.39 3.16 -6.19
N VAL A 341 21.77 3.72 -7.24
CA VAL A 341 20.77 2.96 -7.98
C VAL A 341 21.58 1.92 -8.73
N SER A 342 21.27 0.64 -8.56
CA SER A 342 21.85 -0.43 -9.40
C SER A 342 21.81 0.03 -10.85
N ARG A 343 22.98 0.22 -11.45
CA ARG A 343 23.13 0.70 -12.83
C ARG A 343 22.79 -0.40 -13.84
N GLU A 344 22.41 -1.59 -13.36
CA GLU A 344 22.01 -2.72 -14.19
C GLU A 344 20.84 -2.33 -15.11
N GLY A 345 21.05 -2.47 -16.42
CA GLY A 345 20.11 -2.02 -17.46
C GLY A 345 20.37 -0.61 -18.00
N MET A 346 21.29 0.16 -17.42
CA MET A 346 21.69 1.48 -17.91
C MET A 346 22.49 1.37 -19.22
N TYR A 347 22.21 2.26 -20.16
CA TYR A 347 22.98 2.42 -21.40
C TYR A 347 24.06 3.48 -21.21
N ILE A 348 25.29 3.12 -21.54
CA ILE A 348 26.46 3.98 -21.42
C ILE A 348 27.25 3.94 -22.73
N ASP A 349 27.93 5.03 -23.06
CA ASP A 349 29.00 4.99 -24.05
C ASP A 349 30.33 4.90 -23.30
N VAL A 350 31.20 3.99 -23.73
CA VAL A 350 32.53 3.78 -23.15
C VAL A 350 33.56 4.03 -24.23
N LYS A 351 34.58 4.85 -23.93
CA LYS A 351 35.65 5.15 -24.87
C LYS A 351 36.67 4.03 -24.85
N LYS A 352 36.84 3.35 -25.98
CA LYS A 352 37.80 2.26 -26.18
C LYS A 352 38.54 2.50 -27.48
N ASP A 353 39.87 2.41 -27.46
CA ASP A 353 40.72 2.59 -28.65
C ASP A 353 40.47 3.92 -29.42
N SER A 354 40.15 4.99 -28.67
CA SER A 354 39.79 6.33 -29.18
C SER A 354 38.41 6.47 -29.81
N GLU A 355 37.59 5.41 -29.82
CA GLU A 355 36.20 5.44 -30.30
C GLU A 355 35.19 5.26 -29.15
N TRP A 356 34.04 5.90 -29.25
CA TRP A 356 32.94 5.73 -28.30
C TRP A 356 32.09 4.52 -28.72
N ARG A 357 31.98 3.53 -27.83
CA ARG A 357 31.18 2.32 -28.08
C ARG A 357 30.02 2.26 -27.10
N ALA A 358 28.82 2.04 -27.62
CA ALA A 358 27.62 1.90 -26.81
C ALA A 358 27.62 0.54 -26.08
N ALA A 359 27.29 0.55 -24.81
CA ALA A 359 27.26 -0.62 -23.96
C ALA A 359 26.08 -0.57 -22.98
N ARG A 360 25.65 -1.75 -22.53
CA ARG A 360 24.64 -1.91 -21.49
C ARG A 360 25.27 -2.52 -20.25
N VAL A 361 24.96 -1.97 -19.09
CA VAL A 361 25.39 -2.55 -17.81
C VAL A 361 24.57 -3.83 -17.54
N THR A 362 25.26 -4.97 -17.44
CA THR A 362 24.64 -6.29 -17.22
C THR A 362 24.72 -6.75 -15.78
N TYR A 363 25.68 -6.24 -15.01
CA TYR A 363 25.78 -6.53 -13.58
C TYR A 363 26.54 -5.40 -12.87
N ASP A 364 25.92 -4.87 -11.81
CA ASP A 364 26.48 -3.83 -10.95
C ASP A 364 26.74 -4.46 -9.57
N PRO A 365 28.00 -4.80 -9.24
CA PRO A 365 28.36 -5.22 -7.90
C PRO A 365 28.16 -4.02 -6.97
N CYS A 366 26.97 -3.90 -6.37
CA CYS A 366 26.58 -2.79 -5.48
C CYS A 366 27.52 -2.59 -4.27
N ASP A 367 28.49 -3.47 -4.07
CA ASP A 367 29.59 -3.41 -3.09
C ASP A 367 30.85 -2.68 -3.60
N ARG A 368 30.92 -2.34 -4.90
CA ARG A 368 32.05 -1.65 -5.54
C ARG A 368 31.57 -0.63 -6.59
N THR A 369 31.57 0.64 -6.23
CA THR A 369 31.12 1.75 -7.09
C THR A 369 31.97 1.93 -8.35
N ASP A 370 33.22 1.45 -8.34
CA ASP A 370 34.19 1.57 -9.42
C ASP A 370 34.07 0.47 -10.48
N LYS A 371 33.36 -0.63 -10.25
CA LYS A 371 33.34 -1.78 -11.17
C LYS A 371 31.96 -2.02 -11.75
N LEU A 372 31.88 -2.19 -13.06
CA LEU A 372 30.67 -2.60 -13.77
C LEU A 372 30.97 -3.73 -14.73
N TRP A 373 30.03 -4.66 -14.87
CA TRP A 373 30.03 -5.58 -16.00
C TRP A 373 29.15 -5.00 -17.09
N ILE A 374 29.72 -4.86 -18.28
CA ILE A 374 29.07 -4.22 -19.41
C ILE A 374 29.12 -5.13 -20.64
N TRP A 375 28.10 -4.99 -21.49
CA TRP A 375 28.00 -5.67 -22.78
C TRP A 375 27.94 -4.61 -23.89
N PHE A 376 28.92 -4.61 -24.78
CA PHE A 376 28.92 -3.74 -25.96
C PHE A 376 27.84 -4.13 -26.98
N LEU A 377 27.17 -3.13 -27.54
CA LEU A 377 26.01 -3.30 -28.43
C LEU A 377 26.38 -3.47 -29.93
N ASP A 378 27.65 -3.34 -30.27
CA ASP A 378 28.18 -3.25 -31.65
C ASP A 378 28.83 -4.55 -32.18
N GLY A 379 28.69 -5.66 -31.45
CA GLY A 379 28.81 -7.02 -32.02
C GLY A 379 30.07 -7.83 -31.71
N ASN A 380 29.85 -9.15 -31.63
CA ASN A 380 30.74 -10.33 -31.52
C ASN A 380 31.48 -10.68 -30.21
N ASN A 381 31.32 -9.94 -29.12
CA ASN A 381 31.72 -10.44 -27.79
C ASN A 381 30.49 -10.97 -27.04
N ASP A 382 30.35 -12.30 -26.96
CA ASP A 382 29.30 -13.00 -26.19
C ASP A 382 29.52 -12.94 -24.66
N THR A 383 30.61 -12.32 -24.22
CA THR A 383 30.99 -12.26 -22.81
C THR A 383 30.95 -10.82 -22.29
N PRO A 384 30.15 -10.55 -21.24
CA PRO A 384 30.22 -9.29 -20.52
C PRO A 384 31.64 -9.07 -20.01
N ILE A 385 32.15 -7.85 -20.16
CA ILE A 385 33.47 -7.49 -19.67
C ILE A 385 33.35 -6.66 -18.40
N MET A 386 34.25 -6.90 -17.45
CA MET A 386 34.36 -6.06 -16.26
C MET A 386 35.20 -4.82 -16.59
N VAL A 387 34.63 -3.65 -16.36
CA VAL A 387 35.22 -2.35 -16.62
C VAL A 387 35.29 -1.59 -15.31
N ARG A 388 36.44 -0.93 -15.07
CA ARG A 388 36.57 -0.01 -13.94
C ARG A 388 36.34 1.42 -14.40
N LEU A 389 35.34 2.08 -13.83
CA LEU A 389 34.90 3.44 -14.18
C LEU A 389 35.91 4.52 -13.81
N ASP A 390 36.83 4.23 -12.90
CA ASP A 390 37.96 5.10 -12.54
C ASP A 390 39.07 5.07 -13.60
N SER A 391 39.16 3.98 -14.37
CA SER A 391 40.20 3.76 -15.38
C SER A 391 39.77 4.02 -16.83
N ILE A 392 38.49 4.34 -17.05
CA ILE A 392 37.94 4.49 -18.41
C ILE A 392 37.11 5.76 -18.53
N GLU A 393 37.20 6.42 -19.68
CA GLU A 393 36.27 7.50 -20.02
C GLU A 393 34.92 6.90 -20.42
N TRP A 394 33.85 7.36 -19.78
CA TRP A 394 32.49 6.91 -20.04
C TRP A 394 31.50 8.08 -19.95
N ARG A 395 30.33 7.94 -20.59
CA ARG A 395 29.20 8.87 -20.49
C ARG A 395 27.88 8.12 -20.58
N LEU A 396 26.80 8.74 -20.14
CA LEU A 396 25.45 8.22 -20.42
C LEU A 396 25.20 8.31 -21.93
N SER A 397 24.69 7.21 -22.52
CA SER A 397 24.39 7.18 -23.95
C SER A 397 23.22 8.11 -24.26
N SER A 398 23.37 8.96 -25.28
CA SER A 398 22.38 9.98 -25.66
C SER A 398 21.14 9.39 -26.34
N ASP A 399 21.20 8.14 -26.78
CA ASP A 399 20.27 7.59 -27.77
C ASP A 399 19.13 6.75 -27.20
N THR A 400 18.90 6.77 -25.88
CA THR A 400 17.69 6.20 -25.30
C THR A 400 17.03 7.15 -24.30
N CYS A 401 15.86 7.67 -24.70
CA CYS A 401 14.86 8.44 -23.94
C CYS A 401 15.12 8.64 -22.44
N GLY A 402 15.65 9.81 -22.09
CA GLY A 402 15.67 10.31 -20.70
C GLY A 402 16.65 11.46 -20.56
N THR A 403 16.12 12.67 -20.38
CA THR A 403 16.82 13.94 -20.19
C THR A 403 18.14 13.88 -19.40
N PRO A 404 19.18 14.63 -19.79
CA PRO A 404 20.44 14.70 -19.07
C PRO A 404 20.25 15.44 -17.74
N GLN A 405 20.74 14.88 -16.64
CA GLN A 405 21.01 15.62 -15.40
C GLN A 405 22.49 15.52 -15.09
N GLY A 406 23.24 16.53 -15.53
CA GLY A 406 24.55 16.87 -14.97
C GLY A 406 24.36 17.57 -13.62
N GLY A 407 25.24 17.27 -12.67
CA GLY A 407 25.21 17.84 -11.32
C GLY A 407 25.79 19.24 -11.23
N ARG A 408 25.18 20.06 -10.37
CA ARG A 408 25.78 20.91 -9.32
C ARG A 408 24.66 21.32 -8.36
N ASP A 409 24.83 21.00 -7.07
CA ASP A 409 24.07 21.48 -5.89
C ASP A 409 22.59 21.85 -6.07
N GLY A 410 21.82 20.97 -6.71
CA GLY A 410 20.36 21.08 -6.80
C GLY A 410 19.69 20.33 -5.65
N ALA A 411 18.66 20.93 -5.05
CA ALA A 411 17.91 20.30 -3.97
C ALA A 411 17.18 19.05 -4.48
N ALA A 412 17.47 17.90 -3.85
CA ALA A 412 17.01 16.60 -4.34
C ALA A 412 15.54 16.33 -3.95
N ILE A 413 14.81 15.61 -4.81
CA ILE A 413 13.45 15.13 -4.48
C ILE A 413 13.54 14.24 -3.23
N GLY A 414 12.69 14.52 -2.24
CA GLY A 414 12.67 13.88 -0.92
C GLY A 414 13.49 14.62 0.16
N GLN A 415 14.24 15.66 -0.20
CA GLN A 415 14.99 16.48 0.75
C GLN A 415 14.06 17.41 1.54
N ARG A 416 14.29 17.53 2.86
CA ARG A 416 13.58 18.50 3.71
C ARG A 416 14.22 19.86 3.61
N ILE A 417 13.37 20.85 3.40
CA ILE A 417 13.76 22.23 3.17
C ILE A 417 12.83 23.13 3.99
N SER A 418 13.41 24.17 4.60
CA SER A 418 12.67 25.25 5.24
C SER A 418 12.77 26.47 4.33
N VAL A 419 11.63 27.03 3.93
CA VAL A 419 11.56 28.20 3.05
C VAL A 419 11.04 29.39 3.84
N ALA A 420 11.69 30.54 3.70
CA ALA A 420 11.29 31.75 4.39
C ALA A 420 10.23 32.51 3.57
N TYR A 421 9.08 32.76 4.18
CA TYR A 421 8.06 33.67 3.65
C TYR A 421 7.94 34.91 4.55
N ILE A 422 7.61 36.05 3.94
CA ILE A 422 7.23 37.26 4.68
C ILE A 422 5.70 37.24 4.84
N VAL A 423 5.25 36.95 6.05
CA VAL A 423 3.83 36.94 6.39
C VAL A 423 3.57 38.10 7.35
N LEU A 424 2.71 39.04 6.97
CA LEU A 424 2.35 40.22 7.78
C LEU A 424 3.58 41.02 8.27
N ARG A 425 4.54 41.29 7.35
CA ARG A 425 5.82 41.98 7.62
C ARG A 425 6.74 41.27 8.63
N LYS A 426 6.46 40.02 9.00
CA LYS A 426 7.32 39.18 9.81
C LYS A 426 7.80 37.99 9.00
N ARG A 427 9.10 37.68 9.14
CA ARG A 427 9.73 36.55 8.48
C ARG A 427 9.36 35.26 9.22
N GLN A 428 8.79 34.29 8.51
CA GLN A 428 8.42 32.97 9.04
C GLN A 428 8.98 31.87 8.16
N TRP A 429 9.42 30.78 8.79
CA TRP A 429 9.98 29.62 8.11
C TRP A 429 8.93 28.52 8.01
N PHE A 430 8.74 28.01 6.80
CA PHE A 430 7.81 26.92 6.52
C PHE A 430 8.62 25.71 6.07
N SER A 431 8.50 24.61 6.80
CA SER A 431 9.17 23.36 6.48
C SER A 431 8.33 22.50 5.55
N GLY A 432 8.99 21.85 4.60
CA GLY A 432 8.36 20.95 3.65
C GLY A 432 9.34 19.95 3.06
N VAL A 433 8.82 19.09 2.18
CA VAL A 433 9.59 18.10 1.43
C VAL A 433 9.48 18.43 -0.05
N ILE A 434 10.61 18.42 -0.75
CA ILE A 434 10.62 18.57 -2.20
C ILE A 434 9.99 17.32 -2.82
N VAL A 435 8.82 17.48 -3.45
CA VAL A 435 8.06 16.36 -4.04
C VAL A 435 8.29 16.25 -5.55
N ARG A 436 8.77 17.32 -6.17
CA ARG A 436 9.08 17.36 -7.61
C ARG A 436 10.15 18.43 -7.86
N SER A 437 11.03 18.19 -8.83
CA SER A 437 11.96 19.20 -9.35
C SER A 437 11.77 19.30 -10.85
N ARG A 438 11.52 20.51 -11.35
CA ARG A 438 11.38 20.81 -12.78
C ARG A 438 12.72 21.25 -13.36
N SER A 439 13.53 21.93 -12.57
CA SER A 439 14.91 22.31 -12.83
C SER A 439 15.69 22.33 -11.49
N PRO A 440 17.02 22.48 -11.48
CA PRO A 440 17.81 22.50 -10.25
C PRO A 440 17.34 23.55 -9.22
N ASN A 441 16.75 24.65 -9.70
CA ASN A 441 16.29 25.76 -8.87
C ASN A 441 14.77 25.81 -8.71
N ILE A 442 13.98 25.22 -9.62
CA ILE A 442 12.51 25.24 -9.53
C ILE A 442 12.01 23.90 -8.97
N VAL A 443 11.56 23.95 -7.72
CA VAL A 443 11.13 22.78 -6.96
C VAL A 443 9.69 22.93 -6.47
N THR A 444 8.91 21.86 -6.55
CA THR A 444 7.60 21.78 -5.90
C THR A 444 7.79 21.23 -4.48
N ILE A 445 7.32 21.97 -3.49
CA ILE A 445 7.46 21.64 -2.07
C ILE A 445 6.08 21.34 -1.50
N ALA A 446 5.94 20.18 -0.85
CA ALA A 446 4.81 19.90 0.02
C ALA A 446 5.16 20.30 1.45
N PHE A 447 4.55 21.38 1.94
CA PHE A 447 4.74 21.91 3.28
C PHE A 447 4.02 21.06 4.33
N ASP A 448 4.56 21.05 5.56
CA ASP A 448 4.01 20.25 6.67
C ASP A 448 2.58 20.68 7.07
N ASN A 449 2.17 21.90 6.72
CA ASN A 449 0.81 22.42 6.92
C ASN A 449 -0.19 21.99 5.82
N GLY A 450 0.25 21.20 4.85
CA GLY A 450 -0.60 20.66 3.76
C GLY A 450 -0.67 21.53 2.51
N TYR A 451 0.03 22.66 2.45
CA TYR A 451 0.15 23.49 1.25
C TYR A 451 1.20 22.93 0.29
N VAL A 452 0.96 23.04 -1.03
CA VAL A 452 1.92 22.64 -2.06
C VAL A 452 2.19 23.84 -2.93
N ASP A 453 3.46 24.21 -3.07
CA ASP A 453 3.86 25.38 -3.84
C ASP A 453 5.06 25.06 -4.74
N GLU A 454 5.15 25.74 -5.90
CA GLU A 454 6.33 25.69 -6.76
C GLU A 454 7.20 26.90 -6.47
N ILE A 455 8.45 26.64 -6.09
CA ILE A 455 9.36 27.65 -5.55
C ILE A 455 10.64 27.66 -6.35
N ASP A 456 11.04 28.86 -6.74
CA ASP A 456 12.36 29.12 -7.32
C ASP A 456 13.37 29.42 -6.19
N LEU A 457 14.21 28.43 -5.91
CA LEU A 457 15.28 28.47 -4.92
C LEU A 457 16.37 29.49 -5.25
N SER A 458 16.44 30.00 -6.48
CA SER A 458 17.41 31.06 -6.84
C SER A 458 16.99 32.44 -6.31
N THR A 459 15.69 32.64 -6.09
CA THR A 459 15.12 33.92 -5.63
C THR A 459 14.54 33.84 -4.22
N THR A 460 14.33 32.62 -3.71
CA THR A 460 13.68 32.38 -2.43
C THR A 460 14.69 31.91 -1.39
N GLU A 461 14.73 32.57 -0.23
CA GLU A 461 15.65 32.19 0.84
C GLU A 461 15.22 30.86 1.52
N TYR A 462 16.13 29.89 1.54
CA TYR A 462 15.85 28.56 2.08
C TYR A 462 17.00 28.02 2.94
N LYS A 463 16.67 27.02 3.78
CA LYS A 463 17.63 26.22 4.55
C LYS A 463 17.35 24.75 4.32
N LEU A 464 18.38 24.00 3.97
CA LEU A 464 18.29 22.54 3.94
C LEU A 464 18.40 22.04 5.37
N ASN A 465 17.41 21.28 5.81
CA ASN A 465 17.39 20.77 7.18
C ASN A 465 18.28 19.52 7.23
N THR A 466 19.58 19.70 7.48
CA THR A 466 20.52 18.61 7.79
C THR A 466 20.19 18.07 9.18
N ARG A 467 19.89 16.78 9.30
CA ARG A 467 19.70 16.14 10.61
C ARG A 467 21.06 16.07 11.33
N SER A 468 21.17 16.76 12.47
CA SER A 468 22.11 16.42 13.55
C SER A 468 21.74 15.09 14.19
#